data_AF-A0A813GX31-F1
#
_entry.id   AF-A0A813GX31-F1
#
_cell.length_a   1.000
_cell.length_b   1.000
_cell.length_c   1.000
_cell.angle_alpha   90.00
_cell.angle_beta   90.00
_cell.angle_gamma   90.00
#
_symmetry.space_group_name_H-M   'P 1'
#
loop_
_entity.id
_entity.type
_entity.pdbx_description
1 polymer ?
#
loop_
_entity_poly.entity_id
_entity_poly.type
_entity_poly.pdbx_seq_one_letter_code
_entity_poly.pdbx_strand_id
1 'polypeptide(L)'
;MGCGCGKDGQVVSAAQKEPLPASLAAASRGRFQSSLPSFAEGRRDFARIFLPGRQIFIWTPDMPNIRPLKPSAGPSSAHIGDLNELAVAKAEELFRDSLTAQLTQACGGSAPPAKLVDLLSRRAMRAMTVNVGIDFATKMDLLPTFLQPFFLIIVLSDLSEARAATYGFVAANTKQIVGDRPESKRTPFCVRLLSPDLLSASE
;
A
#
# COMPACT_ATOMS: atom_id res chain seq x y z
N MET A 1 6.90 -4.03 -47.11
CA MET A 1 6.84 -3.03 -46.03
C MET A 1 5.43 -3.08 -45.44
N GLY A 2 5.27 -3.78 -44.32
CA GLY A 2 3.97 -4.02 -43.69
C GLY A 2 3.69 -2.97 -42.62
N CYS A 3 2.56 -2.26 -42.77
CA CYS A 3 2.05 -1.30 -41.80
C CYS A 3 1.19 -2.08 -40.79
N GLY A 4 1.64 -2.18 -39.54
CA GLY A 4 0.89 -2.81 -38.45
C GLY A 4 -0.01 -1.79 -37.78
N CYS A 5 -1.30 -1.83 -38.10
CA CYS A 5 -2.34 -1.12 -37.35
C CYS A 5 -2.35 -1.59 -35.89
N GLY A 6 -2.02 -0.68 -34.97
CA GLY A 6 -2.24 -0.87 -33.54
C GLY A 6 -3.73 -1.06 -33.29
N LYS A 7 -4.11 -2.20 -32.72
CA LYS A 7 -5.48 -2.44 -32.27
C LYS A 7 -5.73 -1.62 -31.02
N ASP A 8 -6.76 -0.79 -31.12
CA ASP A 8 -7.38 -0.05 -30.04
C ASP A 8 -7.56 -0.91 -28.80
N GLY A 9 -7.19 -0.34 -27.65
CA GLY A 9 -7.50 -0.87 -26.33
C GLY A 9 -9.00 -0.92 -26.14
N GLN A 10 -9.61 -2.02 -26.59
CA GLN A 10 -11.01 -2.30 -26.37
C GLN A 10 -11.20 -2.49 -24.86
N VAL A 11 -11.76 -1.48 -24.19
CA VAL A 11 -12.30 -1.61 -22.84
C VAL A 11 -13.40 -2.66 -22.94
N VAL A 12 -13.08 -3.88 -22.51
CA VAL A 12 -14.01 -5.00 -22.52
C VAL A 12 -15.22 -4.57 -21.70
N SER A 13 -16.35 -4.38 -22.40
CA SER A 13 -17.66 -4.12 -21.82
C SER A 13 -17.90 -5.10 -20.68
N ALA A 14 -18.40 -4.58 -19.55
CA ALA A 14 -18.60 -5.31 -18.31
C ALA A 14 -19.41 -6.60 -18.54
N ALA A 15 -18.69 -7.71 -18.73
CA ALA A 15 -19.21 -9.05 -18.53
C ALA A 15 -19.90 -9.10 -17.16
N GLN A 16 -20.99 -9.86 -17.08
CA GLN A 16 -21.83 -10.06 -15.90
C GLN A 16 -21.06 -9.81 -14.60
N LYS A 17 -21.42 -8.75 -13.86
CA LYS A 17 -20.77 -8.42 -12.59
C LYS A 17 -20.84 -9.65 -11.70
N GLU A 18 -19.68 -10.27 -11.43
CA GLU A 18 -19.63 -11.37 -10.48
C GLU A 18 -20.23 -10.89 -9.15
N PRO A 19 -21.14 -11.66 -8.54
CA PRO A 19 -21.71 -11.29 -7.27
C PRO A 19 -20.61 -11.27 -6.20
N LEU A 20 -20.67 -10.31 -5.29
CA LEU A 20 -19.73 -10.26 -4.17
C LEU A 20 -19.76 -11.60 -3.39
N PRO A 21 -18.61 -12.07 -2.88
CA PRO A 21 -18.57 -13.18 -1.94
C PRO A 21 -19.58 -12.97 -0.81
N ALA A 22 -20.26 -14.02 -0.35
CA ALA A 22 -21.36 -13.90 0.61
C ALA A 22 -20.97 -13.12 1.88
N SER A 23 -19.75 -13.34 2.39
CA SER A 23 -19.19 -12.61 3.53
C SER A 23 -19.06 -11.10 3.27
N LEU A 24 -18.56 -10.72 2.09
CA LEU A 24 -18.44 -9.31 1.68
C LEU A 24 -19.78 -8.69 1.30
N ALA A 25 -20.72 -9.47 0.76
CA ALA A 25 -22.06 -9.00 0.46
C ALA A 25 -22.82 -8.66 1.75
N ALA A 26 -22.68 -9.49 2.79
CA ALA A 26 -23.27 -9.26 4.10
C ALA A 26 -22.66 -8.05 4.83
N ALA A 27 -21.35 -7.81 4.66
CA ALA A 27 -20.64 -6.72 5.31
C ALA A 27 -19.63 -6.04 4.36
N SER A 28 -20.13 -5.28 3.39
CA SER A 28 -19.29 -4.60 2.39
C SER A 28 -18.41 -3.48 2.96
N ARG A 29 -18.69 -3.07 4.21
CA ARG A 29 -17.92 -2.09 4.99
C ARG A 29 -17.99 -2.48 6.47
N GLY A 30 -16.93 -2.17 7.21
CA GLY A 30 -16.91 -2.43 8.64
C GLY A 30 -15.56 -2.15 9.27
N ARG A 31 -15.40 -2.62 10.50
CA ARG A 31 -14.14 -2.64 11.23
C ARG A 31 -13.72 -4.08 11.46
N PHE A 32 -12.43 -4.33 11.43
CA PHE A 32 -11.87 -5.60 11.85
C PHE A 32 -10.62 -5.33 12.69
N GLN A 33 -10.29 -6.29 13.54
CA GLN A 33 -9.11 -6.26 14.37
C GLN A 33 -8.07 -7.18 13.72
N SER A 34 -6.84 -6.71 13.68
CA SER A 34 -5.66 -7.44 13.21
C SER A 34 -4.51 -7.13 14.14
N SER A 35 -3.59 -8.09 14.28
CA SER A 35 -2.35 -7.88 15.01
C SER A 35 -1.29 -7.28 14.08
N LEU A 36 -0.76 -6.13 14.45
CA LEU A 36 0.42 -5.59 13.78
C LEU A 36 1.66 -6.42 14.16
N PRO A 37 2.63 -6.56 13.24
CA PRO A 37 3.89 -7.20 13.55
C PRO A 37 4.65 -6.44 14.65
N SER A 38 5.63 -7.11 15.26
CA SER A 38 6.62 -6.46 16.10
C SER A 38 7.31 -5.33 15.34
N PHE A 39 7.83 -4.32 16.03
CA PHE A 39 8.49 -3.19 15.37
C PHE A 39 9.65 -3.64 14.46
N ALA A 40 10.48 -4.59 14.91
CA ALA A 40 11.60 -5.12 14.13
C ALA A 40 11.16 -5.92 12.90
N GLU A 41 10.05 -6.67 12.96
CA GLU A 41 9.51 -7.35 11.77
C GLU A 41 8.86 -6.35 10.81
N GLY A 42 8.09 -5.39 11.33
CA GLY A 42 7.46 -4.36 10.50
C GLY A 42 8.47 -3.53 9.70
N ARG A 43 9.63 -3.20 10.30
CA ARG A 43 10.75 -2.54 9.59
C ARG A 43 11.30 -3.40 8.44
N ARG A 44 11.48 -4.70 8.67
CA ARG A 44 11.96 -5.65 7.64
C ARG A 44 10.94 -5.82 6.52
N ASP A 45 9.67 -6.01 6.85
CA ASP A 45 8.59 -6.08 5.86
C ASP A 45 8.49 -4.81 5.03
N PHE A 46 8.55 -3.65 5.69
CA PHE A 46 8.58 -2.36 5.02
C PHE A 46 9.74 -2.28 4.02
N ALA A 47 10.97 -2.63 4.43
CA ALA A 47 12.13 -2.60 3.54
C ALA A 47 11.97 -3.54 2.32
N ARG A 48 11.38 -4.74 2.51
CA ARG A 48 11.04 -5.67 1.39
C ARG A 48 10.04 -5.08 0.40
N ILE A 49 9.19 -4.17 0.86
CA ILE A 49 8.19 -3.49 0.02
C ILE A 49 8.82 -2.27 -0.67
N PHE A 50 9.48 -1.40 0.10
CA PHE A 50 9.93 -0.09 -0.35
C PHE A 50 11.14 -0.13 -1.29
N LEU A 51 12.17 -0.93 -0.98
CA LEU A 51 13.42 -0.98 -1.76
C LEU A 51 13.24 -1.45 -3.21
N PRO A 52 12.42 -2.48 -3.53
CA PRO A 52 12.11 -2.81 -4.92
C PRO A 52 11.31 -1.74 -5.67
N GLY A 53 11.01 -0.59 -5.05
CA GLY A 53 10.25 0.50 -5.67
C GLY A 53 8.78 0.15 -5.86
N ARG A 54 8.22 -0.70 -4.97
CA ARG A 54 6.78 -1.04 -5.02
C ARG A 54 5.91 0.17 -4.74
N GLN A 55 4.62 -0.02 -4.99
CA GLN A 55 3.57 0.98 -5.07
C GLN A 55 3.18 1.56 -3.69
N ILE A 56 4.09 2.35 -3.09
CA ILE A 56 3.81 3.22 -1.94
C ILE A 56 3.59 4.64 -2.45
N PHE A 57 2.45 5.24 -2.07
CA PHE A 57 2.06 6.57 -2.49
C PHE A 57 1.69 7.43 -1.29
N ILE A 58 1.68 8.74 -1.50
CA ILE A 58 1.12 9.73 -0.60
C ILE A 58 0.09 10.58 -1.33
N TRP A 59 -0.93 10.99 -0.59
CA TRP A 59 -1.90 11.98 -1.02
C TRP A 59 -2.24 12.93 0.13
N THR A 60 -2.38 14.22 -0.20
CA THR A 60 -2.87 15.27 0.70
C THR A 60 -3.92 16.10 -0.06
N PRO A 61 -4.82 16.82 0.63
CA PRO A 61 -5.82 17.69 -0.03
C PRO A 61 -5.22 18.70 -1.01
N ASP A 62 -4.03 19.23 -0.70
CA ASP A 62 -3.34 20.22 -1.52
C ASP A 62 -2.55 19.61 -2.69
N MET A 63 -2.50 18.28 -2.80
CA MET A 63 -1.89 17.59 -3.93
C MET A 63 -2.93 17.30 -5.02
N PRO A 64 -2.72 17.79 -6.27
CA PRO A 64 -3.65 17.53 -7.36
C PRO A 64 -3.68 16.07 -7.80
N ASN A 65 -2.62 15.31 -7.49
CA ASN A 65 -2.48 13.91 -7.84
C ASN A 65 -1.77 13.16 -6.71
N ILE A 66 -2.05 11.86 -6.59
CA ILE A 66 -1.26 10.96 -5.75
C ILE A 66 0.21 10.98 -6.18
N ARG A 67 1.14 10.99 -5.22
CA ARG A 67 2.58 11.05 -5.47
C ARG A 67 3.26 9.77 -5.01
N PRO A 68 4.18 9.19 -5.79
CA PRO A 68 4.90 8.01 -5.36
C PRO A 68 5.95 8.37 -4.30
N LEU A 69 6.04 7.56 -3.25
CA LEU A 69 7.16 7.58 -2.31
C LEU A 69 8.18 6.57 -2.81
N LYS A 70 9.18 7.04 -3.56
CA LYS A 70 10.25 6.22 -4.10
C LYS A 70 11.59 6.62 -3.51
N PRO A 71 12.53 5.67 -3.35
CA PRO A 71 13.91 6.01 -3.06
C PRO A 71 14.49 6.81 -4.24
N SER A 72 15.06 7.98 -3.95
CA SER A 72 15.67 8.89 -4.93
C SER A 72 16.98 8.34 -5.52
N ALA A 73 17.72 7.56 -4.72
CA ALA A 73 18.85 6.74 -5.10
C ALA A 73 18.97 5.60 -4.08
N GLY A 74 19.17 4.36 -4.52
CA GLY A 74 19.18 3.22 -3.60
C GLY A 74 19.79 1.95 -4.20
N PRO A 75 20.17 0.98 -3.36
CA PRO A 75 20.76 -0.28 -3.81
C PRO A 75 19.83 -0.99 -4.80
N SER A 76 20.43 -1.54 -5.86
CA SER A 76 19.74 -2.37 -6.84
C SER A 76 18.95 -3.48 -6.14
N SER A 77 17.76 -3.81 -6.68
CA SER A 77 16.88 -4.92 -6.25
C SER A 77 17.57 -6.29 -6.12
N ALA A 78 18.82 -6.43 -6.58
CA ALA A 78 19.63 -7.64 -6.50
C ALA A 78 19.91 -8.17 -5.08
N HIS A 79 19.72 -7.38 -4.01
CA HIS A 79 20.04 -7.77 -2.62
C HIS A 79 18.82 -7.90 -1.68
N ILE A 80 17.59 -7.97 -2.22
CA ILE A 80 16.35 -8.01 -1.41
C ILE A 80 16.24 -9.28 -0.54
N GLY A 81 16.92 -10.37 -0.90
CA GLY A 81 16.88 -11.64 -0.16
C GLY A 81 17.54 -11.57 1.22
N ASP A 82 18.60 -10.77 1.37
CA ASP A 82 19.40 -10.64 2.60
C ASP A 82 19.31 -9.21 3.15
N LEU A 83 18.13 -8.85 3.68
CA LEU A 83 17.95 -7.58 4.37
C LEU A 83 18.61 -7.62 5.74
N ASN A 84 19.86 -7.18 5.79
CA ASN A 84 20.54 -6.85 7.04
C ASN A 84 20.02 -5.54 7.64
N GLU A 85 20.37 -5.28 8.90
CA GLU A 85 19.93 -4.07 9.63
C GLU A 85 20.35 -2.77 8.94
N LEU A 86 21.49 -2.75 8.24
CA LEU A 86 21.96 -1.58 7.49
C LEU A 86 21.04 -1.27 6.30
N ALA A 87 20.60 -2.29 5.57
CA ALA A 87 19.67 -2.13 4.45
C ALA A 87 18.29 -1.67 4.93
N VAL A 88 17.83 -2.20 6.06
CA VAL A 88 16.58 -1.78 6.71
C VAL A 88 16.66 -0.31 7.13
N ALA A 89 17.69 0.07 7.88
CA ALA A 89 17.91 1.45 8.29
C ALA A 89 18.00 2.42 7.09
N LYS A 90 18.65 2.00 6.00
CA LYS A 90 18.74 2.82 4.79
C LYS A 90 17.39 3.00 4.10
N ALA A 91 16.55 1.96 4.09
CA ALA A 91 15.19 2.05 3.56
C ALA A 91 14.35 3.08 4.33
N GLU A 92 14.48 3.11 5.66
CA GLU A 92 13.77 4.06 6.53
C GLU A 92 14.21 5.51 6.32
N GLU A 93 15.52 5.73 6.19
CA GLU A 93 16.09 7.03 5.87
C GLU A 93 15.55 7.55 4.53
N LEU A 94 15.68 6.74 3.47
CA LEU A 94 15.20 7.11 2.13
C LEU A 94 13.70 7.36 2.10
N PHE A 95 12.92 6.60 2.86
CA PHE A 95 11.49 6.79 3.00
C PHE A 95 11.16 8.09 3.72
N ARG A 96 11.85 8.39 4.83
CA ARG A 96 11.70 9.63 5.58
C ARG A 96 12.04 10.84 4.72
N ASP A 97 13.10 10.77 3.94
CA ASP A 97 13.50 11.85 3.03
C ASP A 97 12.43 12.08 1.95
N SER A 98 11.96 10.99 1.32
CA SER A 98 10.90 11.04 0.31
C SER A 98 9.61 11.63 0.89
N LEU A 99 9.21 11.16 2.08
CA LEU A 99 8.03 11.64 2.79
C LEU A 99 8.16 13.12 3.15
N THR A 100 9.31 13.54 3.68
CA THR A 100 9.58 14.94 4.02
C THR A 100 9.46 15.82 2.79
N ALA A 101 10.12 15.45 1.68
CA ALA A 101 10.07 16.21 0.44
C ALA A 101 8.64 16.37 -0.10
N GLN A 102 7.85 15.27 -0.09
CA GLN A 102 6.46 15.31 -0.54
C GLN A 102 5.59 16.19 0.37
N LEU A 103 5.77 16.10 1.70
CA LEU A 103 5.03 16.93 2.65
C LEU A 103 5.42 18.41 2.56
N THR A 104 6.71 18.72 2.39
CA THR A 104 7.19 20.09 2.16
C THR A 104 6.55 20.68 0.92
N GLN A 105 6.47 19.92 -0.17
CA GLN A 105 5.79 20.36 -1.39
C GLN A 105 4.30 20.60 -1.17
N ALA A 106 3.61 19.73 -0.42
CA ALA A 106 2.20 19.92 -0.08
C ALA A 106 1.97 21.17 0.79
N CYS A 107 2.90 21.48 1.70
CA CYS A 107 2.81 22.63 2.61
C CYS A 107 3.35 23.93 2.00
N GLY A 108 3.24 24.11 0.68
CA GLY A 108 3.68 25.32 -0.02
C GLY A 108 5.18 25.64 0.10
N GLY A 109 6.02 24.62 0.31
CA GLY A 109 7.47 24.75 0.51
C GLY A 109 7.92 24.88 1.97
N SER A 110 6.99 24.92 2.93
CA SER A 110 7.34 24.93 4.35
C SER A 110 7.68 23.52 4.84
N ALA A 111 8.80 23.38 5.55
CA ALA A 111 9.19 22.09 6.11
C ALA A 111 8.23 21.65 7.22
N PRO A 112 7.69 20.41 7.18
CA PRO A 112 6.85 19.90 8.25
C PRO A 112 7.66 19.71 9.54
N PRO A 113 7.02 19.71 10.74
CA PRO A 113 7.72 19.47 11.99
C PRO A 113 8.42 18.11 12.00
N ALA A 114 9.72 18.08 12.37
CA ALA A 114 10.52 16.84 12.34
C ALA A 114 9.92 15.69 13.18
N LYS A 115 9.34 16.02 14.34
CA LYS A 115 8.65 15.03 15.21
C LYS A 115 7.44 14.39 14.52
N LEU A 116 6.70 15.17 13.72
CA LEU A 116 5.54 14.67 12.96
C LEU A 116 6.00 13.68 11.90
N VAL A 117 7.05 14.02 11.15
CA VAL A 117 7.63 13.12 10.13
C VAL A 117 8.15 11.83 10.77
N ASP A 118 8.85 11.91 11.90
CA ASP A 118 9.34 10.71 12.60
C ASP A 118 8.18 9.80 13.04
N LEU A 119 7.15 10.39 13.65
CA LEU A 119 5.97 9.65 14.10
C LEU A 119 5.22 9.00 12.93
N LEU A 120 4.92 9.79 11.89
CA LEU A 120 4.20 9.33 10.70
C LEU A 120 4.99 8.24 9.99
N SER A 121 6.29 8.42 9.78
CA SER A 121 7.13 7.42 9.11
C SER A 121 7.12 6.10 9.88
N ARG A 122 7.41 6.11 11.18
CA ARG A 122 7.44 4.90 12.01
C ARG A 122 6.13 4.14 12.00
N ARG A 123 5.00 4.84 12.14
CA ARG A 123 3.67 4.21 12.19
C ARG A 123 3.19 3.77 10.82
N ALA A 124 3.46 4.53 9.76
CA ALA A 124 3.19 4.13 8.39
C ALA A 124 3.92 2.82 8.05
N MET A 125 5.21 2.70 8.40
CA MET A 125 5.99 1.49 8.16
C MET A 125 5.39 0.26 8.86
N ARG A 126 4.95 0.40 10.12
CA ARG A 126 4.26 -0.70 10.84
C ARG A 126 2.91 -1.07 10.20
N ALA A 127 2.19 -0.09 9.65
CA ALA A 127 0.91 -0.31 9.00
C ALA A 127 1.05 -0.92 7.58
N MET A 128 2.21 -0.75 6.94
CA MET A 128 2.52 -1.30 5.62
C MET A 128 2.98 -2.77 5.70
N THR A 129 2.07 -3.63 6.15
CA THR A 129 2.32 -5.08 6.25
C THR A 129 1.27 -5.85 5.47
N VAL A 130 1.66 -7.01 4.92
CA VAL A 130 0.74 -7.96 4.29
C VAL A 130 -0.14 -8.67 5.31
N ASN A 131 0.30 -8.78 6.58
CA ASN A 131 -0.38 -9.55 7.62
C ASN A 131 -1.81 -9.06 7.87
N VAL A 132 -2.01 -7.74 7.84
CA VAL A 132 -3.34 -7.12 7.99
C VAL A 132 -4.31 -7.60 6.89
N GLY A 133 -3.83 -7.73 5.65
CA GLY A 133 -4.65 -8.25 4.56
C GLY A 133 -4.89 -9.76 4.67
N ILE A 134 -3.92 -10.52 5.17
CA ILE A 134 -4.07 -11.97 5.40
C ILE A 134 -5.12 -12.21 6.49
N ASP A 135 -5.00 -11.54 7.65
CA ASP A 135 -5.97 -11.61 8.75
C ASP A 135 -7.39 -11.28 8.26
N PHE A 136 -7.51 -10.23 7.44
CA PHE A 136 -8.78 -9.86 6.84
C PHE A 136 -9.33 -10.97 5.94
N ALA A 137 -8.52 -11.50 5.02
CA ALA A 137 -8.94 -12.53 4.09
C ALA A 137 -9.39 -13.80 4.83
N THR A 138 -8.61 -14.25 5.82
CA THR A 138 -8.96 -15.38 6.68
C THR A 138 -10.25 -15.14 7.44
N LYS A 139 -10.42 -13.95 8.04
CA LYS A 139 -11.64 -13.62 8.79
C LYS A 139 -12.90 -13.57 7.92
N MET A 140 -12.75 -13.21 6.64
CA MET A 140 -13.86 -13.11 5.69
C MET A 140 -14.06 -14.37 4.85
N ASP A 141 -13.36 -15.47 5.16
CA ASP A 141 -13.37 -16.72 4.39
C ASP A 141 -13.06 -16.49 2.89
N LEU A 142 -12.01 -15.70 2.64
CA LEU A 142 -11.51 -15.37 1.31
C LEU A 142 -10.12 -15.97 1.11
N LEU A 143 -9.77 -16.23 -0.15
CA LEU A 143 -8.43 -16.66 -0.51
C LEU A 143 -7.43 -15.50 -0.37
N PRO A 144 -6.34 -15.64 0.42
CA PRO A 144 -5.34 -14.58 0.64
C PRO A 144 -4.42 -14.33 -0.58
N THR A 145 -4.71 -14.98 -1.71
CA THR A 145 -3.77 -15.34 -2.77
C THR A 145 -3.34 -14.15 -3.69
N PHE A 146 -3.67 -12.90 -3.33
CA PHE A 146 -3.58 -11.73 -4.22
C PHE A 146 -3.22 -10.39 -3.58
N LEU A 147 -2.71 -10.41 -2.37
CA LEU A 147 -2.22 -9.17 -1.77
C LEU A 147 -0.88 -8.82 -2.44
N GLN A 148 -0.93 -8.22 -3.63
CA GLN A 148 0.03 -7.19 -4.00
C GLN A 148 -0.49 -5.91 -3.37
N PRO A 149 -0.23 -5.65 -2.09
CA PRO A 149 -0.77 -4.47 -1.45
C PRO A 149 -0.22 -3.24 -2.15
N PHE A 150 -1.15 -2.40 -2.59
CA PHE A 150 -0.87 -1.01 -2.88
C PHE A 150 -1.06 -0.23 -1.59
N PHE A 151 -0.06 0.54 -1.18
CA PHE A 151 -0.12 1.34 0.03
C PHE A 151 -0.25 2.81 -0.31
N LEU A 152 -1.19 3.48 0.32
CA LEU A 152 -1.40 4.92 0.21
C LEU A 152 -1.40 5.54 1.60
N ILE A 153 -0.46 6.46 1.83
CA ILE A 153 -0.51 7.36 2.97
C ILE A 153 -1.43 8.51 2.61
N ILE A 154 -2.54 8.62 3.34
CA ILE A 154 -3.50 9.71 3.22
C ILE A 154 -3.19 10.64 4.38
N VAL A 155 -2.75 11.86 4.11
CA VAL A 155 -2.59 12.90 5.13
C VAL A 155 -3.70 13.91 4.92
N LEU A 156 -4.56 14.06 5.92
CA LEU A 156 -5.72 14.94 5.88
C LEU A 156 -5.45 16.21 6.68
N SER A 157 -6.19 17.27 6.34
CA SER A 157 -6.15 18.55 7.05
C SER A 157 -4.74 19.15 7.10
N ASP A 158 -4.50 20.10 8.00
CA ASP A 158 -3.20 20.76 8.24
C ASP A 158 -2.22 19.81 8.98
N LEU A 159 -1.98 18.63 8.39
CA LEU A 159 -1.20 17.53 8.94
C LEU A 159 -1.71 17.02 10.30
N SER A 160 -3.01 17.09 10.58
CA SER A 160 -3.58 16.69 11.88
C SER A 160 -4.06 15.24 11.92
N GLU A 161 -4.33 14.63 10.78
CA GLU A 161 -4.75 13.22 10.69
C GLU A 161 -3.99 12.54 9.55
N ALA A 162 -3.53 11.31 9.75
CA ALA A 162 -2.95 10.51 8.68
C ALA A 162 -3.36 9.05 8.77
N ARG A 163 -3.56 8.39 7.63
CA ARG A 163 -3.93 6.97 7.58
C ARG A 163 -3.13 6.25 6.50
N ALA A 164 -2.80 4.99 6.75
CA ALA A 164 -2.36 4.07 5.71
C ALA A 164 -3.58 3.33 5.15
N ALA A 165 -3.83 3.48 3.86
CA ALA A 165 -4.76 2.66 3.11
C ALA A 165 -4.01 1.54 2.40
N THR A 166 -4.47 0.32 2.57
CA THR A 166 -3.98 -0.86 1.85
C THR A 166 -5.06 -1.32 0.90
N TYR A 167 -4.74 -1.44 -0.38
CA TYR A 167 -5.63 -2.01 -1.38
C TYR A 167 -5.11 -3.38 -1.78
N GLY A 168 -6.01 -4.36 -1.86
CA GLY A 168 -5.67 -5.72 -2.26
C GLY A 168 -6.80 -6.38 -3.01
N PHE A 169 -6.45 -7.21 -3.98
CA PHE A 169 -7.42 -8.06 -4.66
C PHE A 169 -7.79 -9.25 -3.75
N VAL A 170 -9.03 -9.70 -3.84
CA VAL A 170 -9.55 -10.85 -3.07
C VAL A 170 -10.42 -11.74 -3.93
N ALA A 171 -10.53 -13.02 -3.57
CA ALA A 171 -11.36 -14.00 -4.27
C ALA A 171 -11.99 -14.95 -3.26
N ALA A 172 -13.22 -15.39 -3.51
CA ALA A 172 -13.86 -16.46 -2.75
C ALA A 172 -13.36 -17.85 -3.17
N ASN A 173 -12.97 -18.01 -4.44
CA ASN A 173 -12.51 -19.29 -4.96
C ASN A 173 -11.50 -19.11 -6.08
N THR A 174 -10.84 -20.20 -6.48
CA THR A 174 -9.73 -20.16 -7.43
C THR A 174 -10.14 -19.83 -8.86
N LYS A 175 -11.42 -19.92 -9.23
CA LYS A 175 -11.89 -19.60 -10.58
C LYS A 175 -11.98 -18.09 -10.83
N GLN A 176 -12.05 -17.30 -9.77
CA GLN A 176 -12.09 -15.83 -9.82
C GLN A 176 -10.70 -15.20 -9.99
N ILE A 177 -9.68 -16.04 -10.06
CA ILE A 177 -8.28 -15.68 -10.17
C ILE A 177 -7.91 -15.70 -11.64
N VAL A 178 -7.43 -14.57 -12.15
CA VAL A 178 -6.85 -14.50 -13.49
C VAL A 178 -5.39 -14.08 -13.37
N GLY A 179 -4.51 -14.79 -14.08
CA GLY A 179 -3.06 -14.58 -14.03
C GLY A 179 -2.36 -15.47 -13.01
N ASP A 180 -1.10 -15.77 -13.29
CA ASP A 180 -0.23 -16.67 -12.53
C ASP A 180 0.90 -15.93 -11.81
N ARG A 181 1.30 -14.75 -12.32
CA ARG A 181 2.35 -13.91 -11.73
C ARG A 181 1.78 -12.81 -10.85
N PRO A 182 2.48 -12.40 -9.78
CA PRO A 182 2.01 -11.33 -8.90
C PRO A 182 1.53 -10.07 -9.64
N GLU A 183 2.29 -9.58 -10.62
CA GLU A 183 2.04 -8.34 -11.37
C GLU A 183 0.91 -8.41 -12.40
N SER A 184 0.52 -9.62 -12.83
CA SER A 184 -0.56 -9.83 -13.80
C SER A 184 -1.83 -10.40 -13.15
N LYS A 185 -1.71 -10.83 -11.89
CA LYS A 185 -2.77 -11.40 -11.08
C LYS A 185 -3.86 -10.37 -10.80
N ARG A 186 -5.10 -10.77 -11.05
CA ARG A 186 -6.29 -9.95 -10.81
C ARG A 186 -7.45 -10.81 -10.38
N THR A 187 -8.36 -10.19 -9.65
CA THR A 187 -9.65 -10.76 -9.26
C THR A 187 -10.74 -9.72 -9.53
N PRO A 188 -12.03 -10.12 -9.58
CA PRO A 188 -13.12 -9.18 -9.78
C PRO A 188 -13.37 -8.26 -8.56
N PHE A 189 -12.75 -8.53 -7.41
CA PHE A 189 -13.00 -7.80 -6.16
C PHE A 189 -11.71 -7.18 -5.60
N CYS A 190 -11.82 -5.94 -5.15
CA CYS A 190 -10.77 -5.23 -4.44
C CYS A 190 -11.28 -4.80 -3.08
N VAL A 191 -10.45 -4.95 -2.05
CA VAL A 191 -10.72 -4.46 -0.70
C VAL A 191 -9.81 -3.29 -0.39
N ARG A 192 -10.35 -2.32 0.35
CA ARG A 192 -9.61 -1.19 0.90
C ARG A 192 -9.63 -1.28 2.42
N LEU A 193 -8.47 -1.53 3.00
CA LEU A 193 -8.27 -1.56 4.45
C LEU A 193 -7.64 -0.24 4.89
N LEU A 194 -8.19 0.39 5.92
CA LEU A 194 -7.66 1.64 6.47
C LEU A 194 -7.10 1.39 7.86
N SER A 195 -5.90 1.92 8.13
CA SER A 195 -5.35 1.95 9.48
C SER A 195 -6.17 2.88 10.39
N PRO A 196 -5.99 2.76 11.72
CA PRO A 196 -6.23 3.87 12.64
C PRO A 196 -5.45 5.13 12.23
N ASP A 197 -5.77 6.25 12.86
CA ASP A 197 -5.02 7.50 12.64
C ASP A 197 -3.58 7.35 13.16
N LEU A 198 -2.63 7.48 12.25
CA LEU A 198 -1.19 7.36 12.47
C LEU A 198 -0.63 8.54 13.27
N LEU A 199 -1.34 9.66 13.39
CA LEU A 199 -0.93 10.82 14.19
C LEU A 199 -1.59 10.87 15.57
N SER A 200 -2.60 10.04 15.82
CA SER A 200 -3.31 10.00 17.11
C SER A 200 -2.43 9.54 18.27
N ALA A 201 -2.62 10.08 19.48
CA ALA A 201 -1.76 9.79 20.63
C ALA A 201 -1.83 8.33 21.15
N SER A 202 -2.85 7.56 20.75
CA SER A 202 -3.08 6.19 21.24
C SER A 202 -2.39 5.13 20.37
N GLU A 203 -1.52 4.31 20.97
CA GLU A 203 -1.26 2.93 20.52
C GLU A 203 -2.06 1.95 21.39
#